data_AF-A0A0S6WQ11-F1
#
_entry.id   AF-A0A0S6WQ11-F1
#
_cell.length_a   1.000
_cell.length_b   1.000
_cell.length_c   1.000
_cell.angle_alpha   90.00
_cell.angle_beta   90.00
_cell.angle_gamma   90.00
#
_symmetry.space_group_name_H-M   'P 1'
#
loop_
_entity.id
_entity.type
_entity.pdbx_description
1 polymer ?
#
loop_
_entity_poly.entity_id
_entity_poly.type
_entity_poly.pdbx_seq_one_letter_code
_entity_poly.pdbx_strand_id
1 'polypeptide(L)'
;MESGAQIGEIIDMCKPIRDAANSGADAGTPQFMKAWAEMGDKLLDLAAEDEAKGRAFSASDKLERASLYLFIAERMQGHGAPGRKETFAKAREAFERSAKLGRINRERVEIPLAAGTMPALFTRAPGSETTPAPCVVYCNGLDSNKELLYWSRLPEALARRGISTLCVDQPGSGEALRLQGLPVDPHSESWASKAIDWLEQQSEVDPKAIGMTGISLGGHFAPRAVAYEPRFASGAVWGANHNWREVQDKRMAREGENPVPHYWAHVHWAFGAEGQEDFLEKSKDMNLNGHMDRIAVPFLVTHGANDRQISPAYADDLYDQLVNSPRREKVIFTAREGGVEHVGADNMAYGRDVIADWFAETLGGHTA
;
A
#
# COMPACT_ATOMS: atom_id res chain seq x y z
N MET A 1 -5.98 10.79 6.56
CA MET A 1 -5.37 9.45 6.73
C MET A 1 -5.88 8.83 8.00
N GLU A 2 -6.73 7.83 7.85
CA GLU A 2 -7.22 6.98 8.93
C GLU A 2 -6.19 5.87 9.26
N SER A 3 -4.97 6.27 9.61
CA SER A 3 -3.82 5.37 9.75
C SER A 3 -3.26 5.30 11.17
N GLY A 4 -4.04 5.72 12.17
CA GLY A 4 -3.66 5.73 13.59
C GLY A 4 -3.15 7.08 14.12
N ALA A 5 -3.26 8.15 13.32
CA ALA A 5 -2.99 9.51 13.78
C ALA A 5 -3.98 9.97 14.86
N GLN A 6 -3.55 10.85 15.77
CA GLN A 6 -4.43 11.43 16.79
C GLN A 6 -5.03 12.75 16.30
N ILE A 7 -6.35 12.93 16.47
CA ILE A 7 -7.05 14.12 15.96
C ILE A 7 -6.48 15.43 16.52
N GLY A 8 -6.08 15.45 17.79
CA GLY A 8 -5.44 16.62 18.40
C GLY A 8 -4.10 16.96 17.77
N GLU A 9 -3.24 15.96 17.53
CA GLU A 9 -1.95 16.13 16.87
C GLU A 9 -2.14 16.62 15.42
N ILE A 10 -3.12 16.07 14.69
CA ILE A 10 -3.47 16.53 13.33
C ILE A 10 -3.92 18.00 13.35
N ILE A 11 -4.80 18.40 14.29
CA ILE A 11 -5.25 19.79 14.41
C ILE A 11 -4.06 20.72 14.65
N ASP A 12 -3.15 20.36 15.54
CA ASP A 12 -1.96 21.15 15.84
C ASP A 12 -1.03 21.29 14.63
N MET A 13 -0.77 20.19 13.92
CA MET A 13 0.07 20.20 12.71
C MET A 13 -0.58 20.95 11.53
N CYS A 14 -1.90 20.89 11.39
CA CYS A 14 -2.65 21.59 10.33
C CYS A 14 -2.79 23.10 10.58
N LYS A 15 -2.81 23.55 11.84
CA LYS A 15 -3.03 24.94 12.22
C LYS A 15 -2.09 25.94 11.50
N PRO A 16 -0.76 25.74 11.42
CA PRO A 16 0.13 26.65 10.69
C PRO A 16 0.02 26.55 9.16
N ILE A 17 -0.65 25.54 8.62
CA ILE A 17 -0.73 25.26 7.17
C ILE A 17 -1.98 25.87 6.56
N ARG A 18 -3.06 25.98 7.34
CA ARG A 18 -4.38 26.43 6.86
C ARG A 18 -4.32 27.79 6.15
N ASP A 19 -3.48 28.71 6.64
CA ASP A 19 -3.33 30.03 6.04
C ASP A 19 -2.50 29.97 4.75
N ALA A 20 -1.50 29.08 4.68
CA ALA A 20 -0.68 28.84 3.49
C ALA A 20 -1.46 28.14 2.36
N ALA A 21 -2.39 27.25 2.70
CA ALA A 21 -3.21 26.52 1.73
C ALA A 21 -4.13 27.45 0.91
N ASN A 22 -4.46 28.64 1.42
CA ASN A 22 -5.23 29.65 0.69
C ASN A 22 -4.43 30.32 -0.45
N SER A 23 -3.12 30.07 -0.55
CA SER A 23 -2.21 30.73 -1.50
C SER A 23 -1.94 29.93 -2.78
N GLY A 24 -2.66 28.81 -3.00
CA GLY A 24 -2.58 27.99 -4.20
C GLY A 24 -2.29 26.51 -3.92
N ALA A 25 -2.46 25.67 -4.94
CA ALA A 25 -2.09 24.26 -4.88
C ALA A 25 -0.59 24.13 -4.55
N ASP A 26 -0.24 23.23 -3.64
CA ASP A 26 1.13 22.94 -3.17
C ASP A 26 1.86 24.03 -2.37
N ALA A 27 1.30 25.22 -2.22
CA ALA A 27 1.92 26.33 -1.47
C ALA A 27 2.17 26.00 0.02
N GLY A 28 1.40 25.06 0.57
CA GLY A 28 1.52 24.58 1.94
C GLY A 28 2.42 23.34 2.11
N THR A 29 2.91 22.73 1.03
CA THR A 29 3.64 21.45 1.10
C THR A 29 4.92 21.54 1.95
N PRO A 30 5.78 22.57 1.82
CA PRO A 30 6.94 22.73 2.71
C PRO A 30 6.58 22.84 4.19
N GLN A 31 5.53 23.59 4.52
CA GLN A 31 5.04 23.79 5.89
C GLN A 31 4.43 22.49 6.43
N PHE A 32 3.71 21.76 5.58
CA PHE A 32 3.20 20.42 5.89
C PHE A 32 4.32 19.46 6.25
N MET A 33 5.33 19.34 5.38
CA MET A 33 6.46 18.43 5.62
C MET A 33 7.18 18.77 6.92
N LYS A 34 7.41 20.05 7.17
CA LYS A 34 8.05 20.52 8.40
C LYS A 34 7.22 20.20 9.64
N ALA A 35 5.93 20.53 9.65
CA ALA A 35 5.06 20.31 10.81
C ALA A 35 4.91 18.82 11.15
N TRP A 36 4.81 17.95 10.14
CA TRP A 36 4.76 16.50 10.33
C TRP A 36 6.07 15.93 10.87
N ALA A 37 7.21 16.39 10.33
CA ALA A 37 8.52 15.97 10.82
C ALA A 37 8.77 16.41 12.26
N GLU A 38 8.43 17.67 12.61
CA GLU A 38 8.56 18.19 13.98
C GLU A 38 7.71 17.44 14.99
N MET A 39 6.46 17.07 14.64
CA MET A 39 5.63 16.23 15.51
C MET A 39 6.22 14.82 15.64
N GLY A 40 6.76 14.27 14.55
CA GLY A 40 7.48 12.99 14.56
C GLY A 40 8.65 13.02 15.53
N ASP A 41 9.56 13.99 15.40
CA ASP A 41 10.72 14.16 16.28
C ASP A 41 10.29 14.35 17.75
N LYS A 42 9.26 15.18 18.02
CA LYS A 42 8.69 15.33 19.38
C LYS A 42 8.23 14.00 19.97
N LEU A 43 7.58 13.16 19.18
CA LEU A 43 7.10 11.85 19.64
C LEU A 43 8.25 10.86 19.88
N LEU A 44 9.36 10.95 19.14
CA LEU A 44 10.57 10.18 19.42
C LEU A 44 11.16 10.54 20.78
N ASP A 45 11.24 11.83 21.12
CA ASP A 45 11.72 12.31 22.42
C ASP A 45 10.84 11.78 23.56
N LEU A 46 9.51 11.93 23.41
CA LEU A 46 8.55 11.44 24.40
C LEU A 46 8.57 9.90 24.54
N ALA A 47 8.86 9.17 23.47
CA ALA A 47 9.05 7.72 23.54
C ALA A 47 10.31 7.36 24.34
N ALA A 48 11.42 8.07 24.09
CA ALA A 48 12.66 7.87 24.84
C ALA A 48 12.49 8.16 26.34
N GLU A 49 11.71 9.18 26.71
CA GLU A 49 11.34 9.45 28.10
C GLU A 49 10.58 8.30 28.77
N ASP A 50 9.69 7.63 28.04
CA ASP A 50 8.94 6.48 28.55
C ASP A 50 9.81 5.22 28.62
N GLU A 51 10.72 5.00 27.66
CA GLU A 51 11.72 3.93 27.73
C GLU A 51 12.63 4.09 28.94
N ALA A 52 13.11 5.31 29.22
CA ALA A 52 13.91 5.61 30.41
C ALA A 52 13.17 5.29 31.73
N LYS A 53 11.83 5.27 31.70
CA LYS A 53 10.96 4.92 32.83
C LYS A 53 10.50 3.45 32.80
N GLY A 54 10.97 2.64 31.85
CA GLY A 54 10.58 1.23 31.68
C GLY A 54 9.17 1.02 31.12
N ARG A 55 8.57 2.02 30.46
CA ARG A 55 7.19 2.00 29.96
C ARG A 55 7.12 1.62 28.49
N ALA A 56 7.44 0.36 28.18
CA ALA A 56 7.60 -0.13 26.81
C ALA A 56 6.35 0.09 25.92
N PHE A 57 5.14 -0.21 26.41
CA PHE A 57 3.91 0.00 25.62
C PHE A 57 3.68 1.49 25.31
N SER A 58 3.83 2.36 26.30
CA SER A 58 3.66 3.81 26.10
C SER A 58 4.67 4.40 25.12
N ALA A 59 5.90 3.86 25.09
CA ALA A 59 6.92 4.22 24.11
C ALA A 59 6.57 3.67 22.71
N SER A 60 6.13 2.41 22.63
CA SER A 60 5.71 1.78 21.37
C SER A 60 4.62 2.58 20.67
N ASP A 61 3.58 3.00 21.39
CA ASP A 61 2.47 3.78 20.83
C ASP A 61 2.94 5.11 20.24
N LYS A 62 3.92 5.76 20.88
CA LYS A 62 4.50 7.03 20.40
C LYS A 62 5.39 6.81 19.20
N LEU A 63 6.22 5.76 19.22
CA LEU A 63 7.07 5.38 18.11
C LEU A 63 6.24 5.03 16.87
N GLU A 64 5.10 4.37 17.02
CA GLU A 64 4.19 4.07 15.91
C GLU A 64 3.69 5.36 15.24
N ARG A 65 3.23 6.34 16.04
CA ARG A 65 2.80 7.65 15.52
C ARG A 65 3.95 8.48 14.95
N ALA A 66 5.10 8.48 15.62
CA ALA A 66 6.30 9.16 15.12
C ALA A 66 6.69 8.64 13.74
N SER A 67 6.74 7.31 13.60
CA SER A 67 7.03 6.65 12.34
C SER A 67 6.03 7.04 11.24
N LEU A 68 4.72 6.97 11.54
CA LEU A 68 3.68 7.39 10.60
C LEU A 68 3.91 8.84 10.12
N TYR A 69 4.08 9.79 11.04
CA TYR A 69 4.23 11.20 10.66
C TYR A 69 5.51 11.46 9.86
N LEU A 70 6.61 10.80 10.20
CA LEU A 70 7.87 10.91 9.46
C LEU A 70 7.77 10.30 8.05
N PHE A 71 7.10 9.16 7.87
CA PHE A 71 6.85 8.61 6.53
C PHE A 71 5.96 9.52 5.69
N ILE A 72 4.96 10.16 6.29
CA ILE A 72 4.10 11.12 5.58
C ILE A 72 4.87 12.38 5.20
N ALA A 73 5.72 12.89 6.08
CA ALA A 73 6.63 14.00 5.75
C ALA A 73 7.58 13.64 4.60
N GLU A 74 8.17 12.44 4.62
CA GLU A 74 9.06 11.92 3.58
C GLU A 74 8.36 11.76 2.23
N ARG A 75 7.16 11.17 2.23
CA ARG A 75 6.39 10.90 1.00
C ARG A 75 6.08 12.17 0.22
N MET A 76 5.85 13.29 0.91
CA MET A 76 5.55 14.57 0.27
C MET A 76 6.80 15.26 -0.33
N GLN A 77 8.00 14.77 -0.03
CA GLN A 77 9.26 15.28 -0.58
C GLN A 77 9.61 14.63 -1.91
N GLY A 78 10.03 15.46 -2.87
CA GLY A 78 10.61 14.99 -4.13
C GLY A 78 11.86 14.14 -3.93
N HIS A 79 12.10 13.20 -4.85
CA HIS A 79 13.34 12.44 -4.87
C HIS A 79 14.56 13.38 -4.88
N GLY A 80 15.58 13.04 -4.08
CA GLY A 80 16.79 13.86 -3.94
C GLY A 80 16.67 15.08 -3.02
N ALA A 81 15.50 15.35 -2.44
CA ALA A 81 15.35 16.44 -1.47
C ALA A 81 16.29 16.24 -0.25
N PRO A 82 16.95 17.30 0.23
CA PRO A 82 17.83 17.21 1.41
C PRO A 82 17.07 16.69 2.64
N GLY A 83 17.68 15.77 3.40
CA GLY A 83 17.08 15.21 4.61
C GLY A 83 16.07 14.08 4.37
N ARG A 84 15.65 13.82 3.12
CA ARG A 84 14.62 12.82 2.81
C ARG A 84 15.04 11.41 3.22
N LYS A 85 16.29 11.04 2.94
CA LYS A 85 16.84 9.72 3.27
C LYS A 85 16.95 9.52 4.79
N GLU A 86 17.34 10.57 5.49
CA GLU A 86 17.47 10.60 6.95
C GLU A 86 16.10 10.49 7.61
N THR A 87 15.09 11.23 7.13
CA THR A 87 13.70 11.10 7.60
C THR A 87 13.15 9.70 7.35
N PHE A 88 13.38 9.11 6.17
CA PHE A 88 12.98 7.73 5.87
C PHE A 88 13.63 6.72 6.84
N ALA A 89 14.93 6.87 7.11
CA ALA A 89 15.66 6.00 8.03
C ALA A 89 15.13 6.11 9.47
N LYS A 90 14.92 7.34 9.96
CA LYS A 90 14.29 7.59 11.28
C LYS A 90 12.91 6.95 11.39
N ALA A 91 12.07 7.09 10.35
CA ALA A 91 10.73 6.52 10.33
C ALA A 91 10.76 4.99 10.45
N ARG A 92 11.66 4.33 9.70
CA ARG A 92 11.85 2.87 9.74
C ARG A 92 12.35 2.39 11.10
N GLU A 93 13.34 3.07 11.68
CA GLU A 93 13.86 2.72 13.00
C GLU A 93 12.75 2.80 14.07
N ALA A 94 11.96 3.88 14.04
CA ALA A 94 10.83 4.04 14.95
C ALA A 94 9.78 2.94 14.77
N PHE A 95 9.48 2.55 13.52
CA PHE A 95 8.56 1.46 13.21
C PHE A 95 9.02 0.12 13.80
N GLU A 96 10.29 -0.22 13.59
CA GLU A 96 10.86 -1.48 14.07
C GLU A 96 10.91 -1.52 15.61
N ARG A 97 11.33 -0.42 16.24
CA ARG A 97 11.35 -0.30 17.71
C ARG A 97 9.95 -0.38 18.31
N SER A 98 8.97 0.27 17.69
CA SER A 98 7.55 0.17 18.05
C SER A 98 7.10 -1.30 18.06
N ALA A 99 7.44 -2.08 17.03
CA ALA A 99 7.05 -3.48 16.95
C ALA A 99 7.62 -4.31 18.11
N LYS A 100 8.92 -4.12 18.42
CA LYS A 100 9.62 -4.83 19.51
C LYS A 100 9.05 -4.48 20.88
N LEU A 101 8.90 -3.18 21.18
CA LEU A 101 8.43 -2.71 22.48
C LEU A 101 6.95 -3.02 22.72
N GLY A 102 6.14 -2.93 21.67
CA GLY A 102 4.70 -3.18 21.71
C GLY A 102 4.31 -4.64 21.55
N ARG A 103 5.27 -5.51 21.18
CA ARG A 103 5.02 -6.91 20.79
C ARG A 103 3.96 -7.00 19.69
N ILE A 104 4.07 -6.11 18.71
CA ILE A 104 3.10 -5.97 17.62
C ILE A 104 3.34 -7.11 16.62
N ASN A 105 2.25 -7.75 16.19
CA ASN A 105 2.27 -8.81 15.17
C ASN A 105 2.58 -8.21 13.78
N ARG A 106 3.85 -7.92 13.54
CA ARG A 106 4.41 -7.53 12.24
C ARG A 106 5.91 -7.83 12.21
N GLU A 107 6.30 -8.90 11.54
CA GLU A 107 7.70 -9.25 11.38
C GLU A 107 8.24 -8.68 10.07
N ARG A 108 9.40 -8.04 10.10
CA ARG A 108 10.09 -7.65 8.87
C ARG A 108 10.83 -8.85 8.30
N VAL A 109 10.60 -9.14 7.03
CA VAL A 109 11.27 -10.20 6.27
C VAL A 109 11.85 -9.65 4.97
N GLU A 110 12.77 -10.38 4.35
CA GLU A 110 13.36 -10.02 3.04
C GLU A 110 13.24 -11.20 2.08
N ILE A 111 12.66 -10.92 0.91
CA ILE A 111 12.42 -11.93 -0.13
C ILE A 111 13.46 -11.72 -1.23
N PRO A 112 14.32 -12.70 -1.54
CA PRO A 112 15.30 -12.55 -2.61
C PRO A 112 14.65 -12.31 -3.98
N LEU A 113 15.17 -11.33 -4.71
CA LEU A 113 14.83 -11.08 -6.11
C LEU A 113 16.04 -11.41 -7.01
N ALA A 114 15.85 -11.34 -8.33
CA ALA A 114 16.98 -11.45 -9.27
C ALA A 114 18.03 -10.34 -9.04
N ALA A 115 17.58 -9.15 -8.64
CA ALA A 115 18.42 -8.05 -8.21
C ALA A 115 17.91 -7.53 -6.86
N GLY A 116 18.75 -7.56 -5.83
CA GLY A 116 18.41 -7.10 -4.49
C GLY A 116 17.38 -7.98 -3.78
N THR A 117 16.57 -7.36 -2.92
CA THR A 117 15.50 -8.01 -2.16
C THR A 117 14.21 -7.22 -2.27
N MET A 118 13.08 -7.89 -2.02
CA MET A 118 11.76 -7.31 -1.78
C MET A 118 11.49 -7.35 -0.28
N PRO A 119 11.71 -6.23 0.45
CA PRO A 119 11.40 -6.16 1.87
C PRO A 119 9.90 -6.26 2.10
N ALA A 120 9.50 -6.96 3.16
CA ALA A 120 8.10 -7.17 3.45
C ALA A 120 7.82 -7.14 4.97
N LEU A 121 6.55 -6.93 5.32
CA LEU A 121 6.02 -7.13 6.66
C LEU A 121 5.07 -8.33 6.65
N PHE A 122 5.37 -9.32 7.48
CA PHE A 122 4.56 -10.51 7.65
C PHE A 122 3.75 -10.41 8.95
N THR A 123 2.43 -10.36 8.80
CA THR A 123 1.45 -10.37 9.89
C THR A 123 0.81 -11.75 9.93
N ARG A 124 0.92 -12.46 11.05
CA ARG A 124 0.44 -13.84 11.16
C ARG A 124 -1.01 -13.92 11.57
N ALA A 125 -1.74 -14.88 11.03
CA ALA A 125 -3.01 -15.31 11.61
C ALA A 125 -2.74 -15.93 12.99
N PRO A 126 -3.54 -15.61 14.03
CA PRO A 126 -3.40 -16.27 15.32
C PRO A 126 -3.54 -17.79 15.21
N GLY A 127 -2.57 -18.55 15.73
CA GLY A 127 -2.57 -20.02 15.70
C GLY A 127 -1.95 -20.63 14.43
N SER A 128 -1.43 -19.83 13.51
CA SER A 128 -0.79 -20.31 12.26
C SER A 128 0.40 -21.24 12.51
N GLU A 129 1.10 -21.05 13.64
CA GLU A 129 2.14 -21.94 14.14
C GLU A 129 1.69 -23.40 14.41
N THR A 130 0.40 -23.64 14.62
CA THR A 130 -0.15 -25.00 14.87
C THR A 130 -0.94 -25.53 13.69
N THR A 131 -1.67 -24.65 12.99
CA THR A 131 -2.47 -25.01 11.82
C THR A 131 -2.15 -24.01 10.72
N PRO A 132 -1.53 -24.43 9.60
CA PRO A 132 -1.18 -23.53 8.51
C PRO A 132 -2.39 -22.70 8.06
N ALA A 133 -2.19 -21.39 7.93
CA ALA A 133 -3.26 -20.44 7.64
C ALA A 133 -3.19 -19.96 6.19
N PRO A 134 -4.32 -19.56 5.58
CA PRO A 134 -4.30 -18.80 4.33
C PRO A 134 -3.45 -17.54 4.45
N CYS A 135 -2.92 -17.05 3.33
CA CYS A 135 -2.14 -15.83 3.30
C CYS A 135 -2.51 -14.91 2.13
N VAL A 136 -2.53 -13.60 2.36
CA VAL A 136 -2.72 -12.60 1.29
C VAL A 136 -1.44 -11.80 1.08
N VAL A 137 -0.92 -11.80 -0.15
CA VAL A 137 0.11 -10.86 -0.58
C VAL A 137 -0.54 -9.50 -0.82
N TYR A 138 -0.04 -8.45 -0.17
CA TYR A 138 -0.57 -7.09 -0.28
C TYR A 138 0.50 -6.14 -0.83
N CYS A 139 0.30 -5.62 -2.05
CA CYS A 139 1.29 -4.78 -2.73
C CYS A 139 0.94 -3.28 -2.73
N ASN A 140 1.99 -2.48 -2.88
CA ASN A 140 1.93 -1.02 -2.84
C ASN A 140 1.35 -0.39 -4.12
N GLY A 141 0.94 0.87 -3.97
CA GLY A 141 0.74 1.79 -5.09
C GLY A 141 2.04 2.45 -5.56
N LEU A 142 1.92 3.61 -6.19
CA LEU A 142 3.04 4.33 -6.83
C LEU A 142 4.03 4.96 -5.85
N ASP A 143 3.57 5.41 -4.68
CA ASP A 143 4.32 6.36 -3.84
C ASP A 143 4.41 5.95 -2.36
N SER A 144 3.88 4.78 -2.00
CA SER A 144 3.79 4.26 -0.63
C SER A 144 4.96 3.33 -0.25
N ASN A 145 4.81 2.67 0.90
CA ASN A 145 5.66 1.62 1.44
C ASN A 145 4.81 0.62 2.24
N LYS A 146 5.37 -0.54 2.55
CA LYS A 146 4.73 -1.63 3.31
C LYS A 146 4.25 -1.20 4.71
N GLU A 147 4.89 -0.21 5.33
CA GLU A 147 4.42 0.35 6.61
C GLU A 147 3.08 1.08 6.45
N LEU A 148 2.91 1.85 5.36
CA LEU A 148 1.63 2.46 5.01
C LEU A 148 0.56 1.43 4.63
N LEU A 149 0.95 0.32 3.98
CA LEU A 149 0.05 -0.82 3.78
C LEU A 149 -0.41 -1.42 5.11
N TYR A 150 0.53 -1.63 6.05
CA TYR A 150 0.20 -2.11 7.39
C TYR A 150 -0.81 -1.21 8.08
N TRP A 151 -0.60 0.12 8.04
CA TRP A 151 -1.53 1.07 8.66
C TRP A 151 -2.85 1.30 7.93
N SER A 152 -3.10 0.65 6.79
CA SER A 152 -4.49 0.51 6.27
C SER A 152 -5.37 -0.35 7.19
N ARG A 153 -4.75 -1.05 8.14
CA ARG A 153 -5.35 -2.01 9.08
C ARG A 153 -5.90 -3.28 8.42
N LEU A 154 -5.70 -3.45 7.12
CA LEU A 154 -6.08 -4.66 6.41
C LEU A 154 -5.37 -5.92 6.95
N PRO A 155 -4.06 -5.89 7.28
CA PRO A 155 -3.41 -7.06 7.89
C PRO A 155 -4.05 -7.49 9.21
N GLU A 156 -4.41 -6.56 10.08
CA GLU A 156 -5.12 -6.88 11.32
C GLU A 156 -6.54 -7.40 11.06
N ALA A 157 -7.25 -6.84 10.08
CA ALA A 157 -8.58 -7.29 9.69
C ALA A 157 -8.57 -8.72 9.11
N LEU A 158 -7.53 -9.07 8.35
CA LEU A 158 -7.30 -10.42 7.82
C LEU A 158 -6.87 -11.39 8.92
N ALA A 159 -5.96 -10.98 9.81
CA ALA A 159 -5.51 -11.82 10.92
C ALA A 159 -6.69 -12.20 11.84
N ARG A 160 -7.62 -11.26 12.09
CA ARG A 160 -8.87 -11.52 12.83
C ARG A 160 -9.81 -12.52 12.16
N ARG A 161 -9.61 -12.82 10.86
CA ARG A 161 -10.35 -13.80 10.06
C ARG A 161 -9.54 -15.07 9.80
N GLY A 162 -8.42 -15.23 10.51
CA GLY A 162 -7.55 -16.40 10.39
C GLY A 162 -6.65 -16.37 9.16
N ILE A 163 -6.38 -15.19 8.59
CA ILE A 163 -5.59 -15.03 7.36
C ILE A 163 -4.32 -14.22 7.63
N SER A 164 -3.16 -14.79 7.32
CA SER A 164 -1.87 -14.09 7.38
C SER A 164 -1.75 -13.08 6.24
N THR A 165 -0.94 -12.04 6.39
CA THR A 165 -0.73 -11.04 5.35
C THR A 165 0.75 -10.75 5.15
N LEU A 166 1.19 -10.67 3.90
CA LEU A 166 2.53 -10.28 3.51
C LEU A 166 2.48 -8.94 2.75
N CYS A 167 2.74 -7.84 3.45
CA CYS A 167 2.81 -6.51 2.83
C CYS A 167 4.18 -6.32 2.18
N VAL A 168 4.24 -6.12 0.87
CA VAL A 168 5.51 -6.10 0.11
C VAL A 168 5.88 -4.71 -0.38
N ASP A 169 7.15 -4.34 -0.24
CA ASP A 169 7.78 -3.26 -1.02
C ASP A 169 8.30 -3.84 -2.34
N GLN A 170 7.38 -4.08 -3.30
CA GLN A 170 7.77 -4.56 -4.62
C GLN A 170 8.67 -3.55 -5.37
N PRO A 171 9.42 -3.96 -6.41
CA PRO A 171 10.21 -3.04 -7.25
C PRO A 171 9.40 -1.80 -7.66
N GLY A 172 10.00 -0.62 -7.52
CA GLY A 172 9.33 0.67 -7.73
C GLY A 172 8.63 1.26 -6.50
N SER A 173 8.67 0.62 -5.33
CA SER A 173 8.05 1.14 -4.10
C SER A 173 8.94 0.98 -2.86
N GLY A 174 8.59 1.69 -1.79
CA GLY A 174 9.20 1.56 -0.46
C GLY A 174 10.73 1.41 -0.43
N GLU A 175 11.23 0.43 0.32
CA GLU A 175 12.66 0.16 0.46
C GLU A 175 13.32 -0.30 -0.85
N ALA A 176 12.63 -1.09 -1.68
CA ALA A 176 13.17 -1.59 -2.95
C ALA A 176 13.57 -0.43 -3.87
N LEU A 177 12.74 0.61 -3.99
CA LEU A 177 13.09 1.80 -4.74
C LEU A 177 14.02 2.74 -3.98
N ARG A 178 13.69 3.07 -2.72
CA ARG A 178 14.37 4.15 -1.96
C ARG A 178 15.80 3.81 -1.55
N LEU A 179 16.09 2.54 -1.28
CA LEU A 179 17.39 2.09 -0.76
C LEU A 179 18.19 1.30 -1.78
N GLN A 180 17.51 0.55 -2.64
CA GLN A 180 18.16 -0.35 -3.60
C GLN A 180 18.07 0.17 -5.04
N GLY A 181 17.26 1.19 -5.31
CA GLY A 181 17.10 1.76 -6.65
C GLY A 181 16.43 0.82 -7.64
N LEU A 182 15.65 -0.16 -7.17
CA LEU A 182 14.93 -1.10 -8.02
C LEU A 182 13.71 -0.39 -8.63
N PRO A 183 13.66 -0.18 -9.96
CA PRO A 183 12.54 0.49 -10.61
C PRO A 183 11.30 -0.40 -10.66
N VAL A 184 10.15 0.19 -10.98
CA VAL A 184 8.90 -0.54 -11.25
C VAL A 184 9.15 -1.63 -12.30
N ASP A 185 8.67 -2.84 -11.99
CA ASP A 185 8.48 -3.89 -12.99
C ASP A 185 7.00 -3.91 -13.42
N PRO A 186 6.69 -3.59 -14.69
CA PRO A 186 5.33 -3.66 -15.23
C PRO A 186 4.70 -5.06 -15.17
N HIS A 187 5.52 -6.11 -15.18
CA HIS A 187 5.08 -7.51 -15.22
C HIS A 187 5.05 -8.08 -13.82
N SER A 188 4.05 -7.69 -13.03
CA SER A 188 4.00 -8.00 -11.59
C SER A 188 4.06 -9.48 -11.23
N GLU A 189 3.72 -10.38 -12.15
CA GLU A 189 3.95 -11.81 -11.98
C GLU A 189 5.42 -12.14 -11.62
N SER A 190 6.40 -11.38 -12.12
CA SER A 190 7.83 -11.65 -11.91
C SER A 190 8.25 -11.63 -10.43
N TRP A 191 7.77 -10.65 -9.67
CA TRP A 191 8.06 -10.48 -8.26
C TRP A 191 6.98 -11.12 -7.38
N ALA A 192 5.73 -11.20 -7.84
CA ALA A 192 4.66 -11.85 -7.10
C ALA A 192 4.94 -13.36 -6.95
N SER A 193 5.48 -14.02 -7.99
CA SER A 193 5.96 -15.40 -7.89
C SER A 193 7.03 -15.57 -6.80
N LYS A 194 7.88 -14.57 -6.56
CA LYS A 194 8.89 -14.60 -5.48
C LYS A 194 8.30 -14.46 -4.08
N ALA A 195 7.21 -13.71 -3.94
CA ALA A 195 6.45 -13.71 -2.70
C ALA A 195 5.86 -15.09 -2.41
N ILE A 196 5.28 -15.77 -3.42
CA ILE A 196 4.75 -17.13 -3.26
C ILE A 196 5.88 -18.13 -2.95
N ASP A 197 7.00 -18.10 -3.69
CA ASP A 197 8.14 -19.00 -3.47
C ASP A 197 8.66 -18.92 -2.02
N TRP A 198 8.60 -17.73 -1.40
CA TRP A 198 8.95 -17.52 0.00
C TRP A 198 7.86 -18.01 0.97
N LEU A 199 6.58 -17.73 0.66
CA LEU A 199 5.44 -18.18 1.48
C LEU A 199 5.33 -19.71 1.55
N GLU A 200 5.60 -20.43 0.46
CA GLU A 200 5.60 -21.89 0.42
C GLU A 200 6.68 -22.53 1.32
N GLN A 201 7.69 -21.75 1.72
CA GLN A 201 8.73 -22.19 2.67
C GLN A 201 8.33 -21.97 4.14
N GLN A 202 7.23 -21.25 4.40
CA GLN A 202 6.75 -20.99 5.75
C GLN A 202 5.77 -22.09 6.15
N SER A 203 6.14 -22.91 7.14
CA SER A 203 5.30 -24.01 7.63
C SER A 203 3.95 -23.55 8.19
N GLU A 204 3.82 -22.27 8.49
CA GLU A 204 2.63 -21.62 9.03
C GLU A 204 1.66 -21.09 7.93
N VAL A 205 2.00 -21.25 6.66
CA VAL A 205 1.17 -20.84 5.51
C VAL A 205 0.64 -22.06 4.79
N ASP A 206 -0.66 -22.06 4.46
CA ASP A 206 -1.23 -23.05 3.54
C ASP A 206 -0.90 -22.64 2.09
N PRO A 207 -0.04 -23.40 1.37
CA PRO A 207 0.36 -23.04 0.01
C PRO A 207 -0.79 -23.10 -1.00
N LYS A 208 -1.93 -23.73 -0.65
CA LYS A 208 -3.12 -23.82 -1.53
C LYS A 208 -4.09 -22.66 -1.33
N ALA A 209 -3.87 -21.82 -0.32
CA ALA A 209 -4.78 -20.74 0.07
C ALA A 209 -4.04 -19.39 0.12
N ILE A 210 -3.29 -19.09 -0.94
CA ILE A 210 -2.60 -17.80 -1.11
C ILE A 210 -3.42 -16.89 -2.02
N GLY A 211 -3.83 -15.72 -1.53
CA GLY A 211 -4.48 -14.68 -2.31
C GLY A 211 -3.57 -13.47 -2.58
N MET A 212 -4.04 -12.54 -3.39
CA MET A 212 -3.34 -11.27 -3.62
C MET A 212 -4.28 -10.08 -3.69
N THR A 213 -3.85 -8.97 -3.10
CA THR A 213 -4.49 -7.67 -3.30
C THR A 213 -3.48 -6.55 -3.45
N GLY A 214 -3.93 -5.42 -3.99
CA GLY A 214 -3.12 -4.24 -4.22
C GLY A 214 -3.95 -2.97 -4.12
N ILE A 215 -3.33 -1.92 -3.57
CA ILE A 215 -3.94 -0.60 -3.40
C ILE A 215 -3.43 0.37 -4.45
N SER A 216 -4.31 1.21 -5.01
CA SER A 216 -3.96 2.25 -5.99
C SER A 216 -3.33 1.66 -7.25
N LEU A 217 -2.05 1.94 -7.58
CA LEU A 217 -1.35 1.27 -8.68
C LEU A 217 -1.22 -0.25 -8.45
N GLY A 218 -1.30 -0.72 -7.20
CA GLY A 218 -1.49 -2.13 -6.89
C GLY A 218 -2.77 -2.72 -7.51
N GLY A 219 -3.77 -1.90 -7.83
CA GLY A 219 -4.95 -2.27 -8.60
C GLY A 219 -4.67 -2.61 -10.08
N HIS A 220 -3.45 -2.34 -10.57
CA HIS A 220 -2.93 -2.88 -11.83
C HIS A 220 -2.12 -4.16 -11.59
N PHE A 221 -1.23 -4.13 -10.60
CA PHE A 221 -0.32 -5.25 -10.31
C PHE A 221 -1.02 -6.51 -9.81
N ALA A 222 -2.01 -6.39 -8.90
CA ALA A 222 -2.66 -7.57 -8.34
C ALA A 222 -3.43 -8.39 -9.40
N PRO A 223 -4.29 -7.81 -10.26
CA PRO A 223 -4.92 -8.57 -11.34
C PRO A 223 -3.89 -9.15 -12.32
N ARG A 224 -2.85 -8.38 -12.67
CA ARG A 224 -1.81 -8.86 -13.58
C ARG A 224 -1.07 -10.08 -13.01
N ALA A 225 -0.66 -10.03 -11.75
CA ALA A 225 -0.03 -11.16 -11.09
C ALA A 225 -0.97 -12.37 -11.01
N VAL A 226 -2.22 -12.19 -10.56
CA VAL A 226 -3.21 -13.29 -10.46
C VAL A 226 -3.53 -13.91 -11.83
N ALA A 227 -3.49 -13.13 -12.91
CA ALA A 227 -3.70 -13.62 -14.27
C ALA A 227 -2.56 -14.52 -14.81
N TYR A 228 -1.36 -14.43 -14.24
CA TYR A 228 -0.14 -15.06 -14.80
C TYR A 228 0.59 -15.98 -13.82
N GLU A 229 0.32 -15.88 -12.52
CA GLU A 229 0.85 -16.77 -11.49
C GLU A 229 -0.27 -17.71 -11.00
N PRO A 230 -0.32 -18.96 -11.49
CA PRO A 230 -1.45 -19.86 -11.27
C PRO A 230 -1.60 -20.37 -9.82
N ARG A 231 -0.63 -20.11 -8.94
CA ARG A 231 -0.69 -20.50 -7.52
C ARG A 231 -1.60 -19.61 -6.67
N PHE A 232 -1.99 -18.43 -7.16
CA PHE A 232 -2.97 -17.61 -6.44
C PHE A 232 -4.37 -18.24 -6.48
N ALA A 233 -5.03 -18.31 -5.33
CA ALA A 233 -6.34 -18.93 -5.13
C ALA A 233 -7.49 -17.91 -5.02
N SER A 234 -7.19 -16.62 -4.82
CA SER A 234 -8.17 -15.53 -4.79
C SER A 234 -7.50 -14.19 -5.07
N GLY A 235 -8.23 -13.24 -5.65
CA GLY A 235 -7.74 -11.89 -5.90
C GLY A 235 -8.71 -10.80 -5.47
N ALA A 236 -8.18 -9.62 -5.15
CA ALA A 236 -8.97 -8.42 -4.95
C ALA A 236 -8.19 -7.17 -5.35
N VAL A 237 -8.87 -6.07 -5.71
CA VAL A 237 -8.24 -4.74 -5.85
C VAL A 237 -8.88 -3.71 -4.94
N TRP A 238 -8.06 -2.83 -4.38
CA TRP A 238 -8.50 -1.63 -3.66
C TRP A 238 -8.18 -0.39 -4.50
N GLY A 239 -9.15 0.04 -5.31
CA GLY A 239 -8.95 1.06 -6.34
C GLY A 239 -8.42 0.46 -7.63
N ALA A 240 -9.30 -0.15 -8.43
CA ALA A 240 -8.99 -0.70 -9.75
C ALA A 240 -8.22 0.27 -10.68
N ASN A 241 -7.14 -0.20 -11.29
CA ASN A 241 -6.27 0.60 -12.16
C ASN A 241 -6.02 -0.14 -13.48
N HIS A 242 -7.09 -0.33 -14.26
CA HIS A 242 -7.12 -1.28 -15.38
C HIS A 242 -6.22 -0.89 -16.55
N ASN A 243 -6.15 0.39 -16.89
CA ASN A 243 -5.30 0.90 -17.96
C ASN A 243 -4.44 2.06 -17.47
N TRP A 244 -3.39 1.74 -16.71
CA TRP A 244 -2.52 2.74 -16.14
C TRP A 244 -1.79 3.57 -17.20
N ARG A 245 -1.48 2.97 -18.35
CA ARG A 245 -0.89 3.70 -19.48
C ARG A 245 -1.82 4.80 -19.96
N GLU A 246 -3.09 4.53 -20.22
CA GLU A 246 -4.06 5.56 -20.64
C GLU A 246 -4.22 6.67 -19.59
N VAL A 247 -4.15 6.33 -18.29
CA VAL A 247 -4.16 7.35 -17.24
C VAL A 247 -3.01 8.34 -17.40
N GLN A 248 -1.84 7.93 -17.90
CA GLN A 248 -0.74 8.86 -18.12
C GLN A 248 -1.02 9.82 -19.28
N ASP A 249 -1.71 9.36 -20.33
CA ASP A 249 -2.14 10.22 -21.44
C ASP A 249 -3.13 11.28 -20.95
N LYS A 250 -4.10 10.86 -20.14
CA LYS A 250 -5.08 11.76 -19.49
C LYS A 250 -4.39 12.78 -18.59
N ARG A 251 -3.39 12.36 -17.79
CA ARG A 251 -2.61 13.28 -16.94
C ARG A 251 -1.79 14.29 -17.74
N MET A 252 -1.21 13.89 -18.89
CA MET A 252 -0.55 14.85 -19.79
C MET A 252 -1.54 15.86 -20.37
N ALA A 253 -2.80 15.47 -20.57
CA ALA A 253 -3.91 16.35 -20.92
C ALA A 253 -4.50 17.15 -19.73
N ARG A 254 -3.89 17.04 -18.53
CA ARG A 254 -4.30 17.69 -17.27
C ARG A 254 -5.63 17.19 -16.70
N GLU A 255 -5.96 15.93 -16.96
CA GLU A 255 -7.09 15.24 -16.35
C GLU A 255 -6.66 14.43 -15.13
N GLY A 256 -7.49 14.44 -14.08
CA GLY A 256 -7.26 13.73 -12.82
C GLY A 256 -6.28 14.43 -11.87
N GLU A 257 -6.43 14.16 -10.57
CA GLU A 257 -5.55 14.69 -9.54
C GLU A 257 -4.21 13.93 -9.45
N ASN A 258 -3.16 14.65 -9.05
CA ASN A 258 -1.84 14.06 -8.82
C ASN A 258 -1.76 13.43 -7.43
N PRO A 259 -1.23 12.19 -7.29
CA PRO A 259 -1.03 11.55 -5.99
C PRO A 259 0.02 12.27 -5.14
N VAL A 260 0.99 12.93 -5.79
CA VAL A 260 2.05 13.72 -5.15
C VAL A 260 2.30 15.04 -5.90
N PRO A 261 2.77 16.11 -5.23
CA PRO A 261 3.00 17.42 -5.84
C PRO A 261 3.99 17.41 -7.03
N HIS A 262 4.96 16.50 -7.01
CA HIS A 262 6.05 16.39 -7.97
C HIS A 262 5.87 15.17 -8.90
N TYR A 263 4.62 14.93 -9.34
CA TYR A 263 4.20 13.70 -10.02
C TYR A 263 5.15 13.21 -11.12
N TRP A 264 5.48 14.05 -12.11
CA TRP A 264 6.32 13.64 -13.23
C TRP A 264 7.73 13.22 -12.80
N ALA A 265 8.34 13.99 -11.90
CA ALA A 265 9.65 13.63 -11.33
C ALA A 265 9.58 12.32 -10.53
N HIS A 266 8.46 12.06 -9.84
CA HIS A 266 8.25 10.81 -9.11
C HIS A 266 8.11 9.61 -10.05
N VAL A 267 7.30 9.69 -11.11
CA VAL A 267 7.16 8.56 -12.05
C VAL A 267 8.42 8.31 -12.85
N HIS A 268 9.19 9.36 -13.22
CA HIS A 268 10.50 9.16 -13.85
C HIS A 268 11.44 8.41 -12.91
N TRP A 269 11.50 8.80 -11.63
CA TRP A 269 12.32 8.09 -10.65
C TRP A 269 11.84 6.65 -10.42
N ALA A 270 10.54 6.44 -10.18
CA ALA A 270 9.98 5.13 -9.85
C ALA A 270 10.18 4.11 -10.98
N PHE A 271 10.11 4.55 -12.24
CA PHE A 271 10.34 3.69 -13.41
C PHE A 271 11.81 3.70 -13.88
N GLY A 272 12.69 4.43 -13.20
CA GLY A 272 14.08 4.61 -13.59
C GLY A 272 14.23 5.21 -14.98
N ALA A 273 13.33 6.09 -15.38
CA ALA A 273 13.28 6.71 -16.69
C ALA A 273 14.14 7.98 -16.79
N GLU A 274 14.78 8.19 -17.95
CA GLU A 274 15.61 9.38 -18.20
C GLU A 274 14.78 10.63 -18.56
N GLY A 275 13.50 10.46 -18.84
CA GLY A 275 12.57 11.54 -19.17
C GLY A 275 11.21 11.00 -19.60
N GLN A 276 10.38 11.88 -20.15
CA GLN A 276 8.98 11.55 -20.47
C GLN A 276 8.85 10.45 -21.53
N GLU A 277 9.56 10.54 -22.65
CA GLU A 277 9.45 9.55 -23.73
C GLU A 277 9.88 8.15 -23.26
N ASP A 278 11.01 8.05 -22.55
CA ASP A 278 11.48 6.80 -21.95
C ASP A 278 10.49 6.25 -20.92
N PHE A 279 9.88 7.11 -20.09
CA PHE A 279 8.83 6.70 -19.15
C PHE A 279 7.59 6.12 -19.86
N LEU A 280 7.12 6.77 -20.94
CA LEU A 280 5.96 6.29 -21.69
C LEU A 280 6.25 4.95 -22.38
N GLU A 281 7.47 4.73 -22.86
CA GLU A 281 7.91 3.45 -23.43
C GLU A 281 7.99 2.36 -22.36
N LYS A 282 8.58 2.65 -21.19
CA LYS A 282 8.67 1.69 -20.06
C LYS A 282 7.31 1.32 -19.46
N SER A 283 6.32 2.20 -19.58
CA SER A 283 4.96 1.98 -19.04
C SER A 283 3.95 1.54 -20.10
N LYS A 284 4.34 1.36 -21.37
CA LYS A 284 3.42 1.06 -22.49
C LYS A 284 2.58 -0.19 -22.27
N ASP A 285 3.16 -1.20 -21.61
CA ASP A 285 2.52 -2.49 -21.36
C ASP A 285 1.69 -2.50 -20.07
N MET A 286 1.61 -1.38 -19.34
CA MET A 286 0.77 -1.25 -18.14
C MET A 286 -0.71 -1.01 -18.50
N ASN A 287 -1.29 -1.98 -19.18
CA ASN A 287 -2.72 -2.08 -19.45
C ASN A 287 -3.18 -3.54 -19.32
N LEU A 288 -4.37 -3.78 -18.75
CA LEU A 288 -4.88 -5.12 -18.48
C LEU A 288 -5.80 -5.68 -19.59
N ASN A 289 -5.94 -4.95 -20.71
CA ASN A 289 -6.80 -5.34 -21.81
C ASN A 289 -6.34 -6.66 -22.44
N GLY A 290 -7.26 -7.63 -22.54
CA GLY A 290 -6.95 -8.95 -23.13
C GLY A 290 -6.08 -9.85 -22.24
N HIS A 291 -6.04 -9.57 -20.93
CA HIS A 291 -5.32 -10.38 -19.95
C HIS A 291 -6.22 -10.97 -18.86
N MET A 292 -7.34 -10.31 -18.54
CA MET A 292 -8.16 -10.66 -17.37
C MET A 292 -9.03 -11.91 -17.57
N ASP A 293 -9.16 -12.40 -18.81
CA ASP A 293 -9.74 -13.70 -19.11
C ASP A 293 -8.90 -14.85 -18.54
N ARG A 294 -7.64 -14.61 -18.16
CA ARG A 294 -6.78 -15.64 -17.54
C ARG A 294 -7.05 -15.85 -16.06
N ILE A 295 -7.77 -14.93 -15.40
CA ILE A 295 -8.12 -15.05 -13.99
C ILE A 295 -9.22 -16.11 -13.85
N ALA A 296 -8.82 -17.31 -13.41
CA ALA A 296 -9.70 -18.47 -13.22
C ALA A 296 -10.04 -18.74 -11.74
N VAL A 297 -9.83 -17.75 -10.87
CA VAL A 297 -10.10 -17.80 -9.43
C VAL A 297 -11.07 -16.68 -9.02
N PRO A 298 -11.72 -16.76 -7.85
CA PRO A 298 -12.56 -15.67 -7.37
C PRO A 298 -11.81 -14.33 -7.40
N PHE A 299 -12.47 -13.28 -7.89
CA PHE A 299 -11.88 -11.95 -7.93
C PHE A 299 -12.85 -10.82 -7.52
N LEU A 300 -12.44 -9.97 -6.58
CA LEU A 300 -13.19 -8.80 -6.13
C LEU A 300 -12.62 -7.49 -6.70
N VAL A 301 -13.49 -6.66 -7.27
CA VAL A 301 -13.15 -5.30 -7.70
C VAL A 301 -13.75 -4.29 -6.74
N THR A 302 -12.93 -3.45 -6.10
CA THR A 302 -13.43 -2.32 -5.30
C THR A 302 -12.90 -0.98 -5.81
N HIS A 303 -13.73 0.06 -5.71
CA HIS A 303 -13.39 1.40 -6.17
C HIS A 303 -14.25 2.48 -5.48
N GLY A 304 -13.73 3.69 -5.33
CA GLY A 304 -14.47 4.83 -4.78
C GLY A 304 -15.32 5.54 -5.85
N ALA A 305 -16.57 5.89 -5.56
CA ALA A 305 -17.46 6.55 -6.54
C ALA A 305 -17.00 7.96 -6.96
N ASN A 306 -16.18 8.62 -6.13
CA ASN A 306 -15.63 9.95 -6.35
C ASN A 306 -14.09 9.91 -6.41
N ASP A 307 -13.52 8.84 -6.96
CA ASP A 307 -12.08 8.76 -7.15
C ASP A 307 -11.63 9.83 -8.17
N ARG A 308 -11.00 10.89 -7.67
CA ARG A 308 -10.51 12.03 -8.47
C ARG A 308 -9.17 11.75 -9.14
N GLN A 309 -8.50 10.64 -8.80
CA GLN A 309 -7.20 10.27 -9.38
C GLN A 309 -7.34 9.23 -10.50
N ILE A 310 -8.26 8.27 -10.33
CA ILE A 310 -8.50 7.16 -11.24
C ILE A 310 -10.00 7.09 -11.51
N SER A 311 -10.40 7.04 -12.79
CA SER A 311 -11.81 6.98 -13.13
C SER A 311 -12.46 5.68 -12.64
N PRO A 312 -13.67 5.72 -12.05
CA PRO A 312 -14.44 4.52 -11.71
C PRO A 312 -14.72 3.60 -12.90
N ALA A 313 -14.68 4.12 -14.14
CA ALA A 313 -14.81 3.32 -15.36
C ALA A 313 -13.76 2.20 -15.46
N TYR A 314 -12.56 2.38 -14.87
CA TYR A 314 -11.56 1.32 -14.83
C TYR A 314 -11.96 0.14 -13.94
N ALA A 315 -12.87 0.34 -12.98
CA ALA A 315 -13.47 -0.78 -12.25
C ALA A 315 -14.48 -1.55 -13.10
N ASP A 316 -15.19 -0.87 -14.00
CA ASP A 316 -16.07 -1.51 -14.98
C ASP A 316 -15.26 -2.34 -15.98
N ASP A 317 -14.21 -1.75 -16.57
CA ASP A 317 -13.33 -2.43 -17.53
C ASP A 317 -12.71 -3.71 -16.94
N LEU A 318 -12.21 -3.63 -15.70
CA LEU A 318 -11.64 -4.78 -15.01
C LEU A 318 -12.71 -5.84 -14.75
N TYR A 319 -13.84 -5.45 -14.15
CA TYR A 319 -14.91 -6.38 -13.82
C TYR A 319 -15.44 -7.13 -15.04
N ASP A 320 -15.68 -6.41 -16.14
CA ASP A 320 -16.27 -6.98 -17.35
C ASP A 320 -15.35 -8.01 -18.01
N GLN A 321 -14.03 -7.81 -17.95
CA GLN A 321 -13.04 -8.73 -18.53
C GLN A 321 -12.71 -9.97 -17.67
N LEU A 322 -13.17 -10.05 -16.42
CA LEU A 322 -13.05 -11.24 -15.54
C LEU A 322 -13.96 -12.40 -15.96
N VAL A 323 -14.03 -12.71 -17.26
CA VAL A 323 -15.04 -13.62 -17.86
C VAL A 323 -14.90 -15.08 -17.45
N ASN A 324 -13.70 -15.50 -17.03
CA ASN A 324 -13.42 -16.88 -16.60
C ASN A 324 -13.32 -17.01 -15.07
N SER A 325 -13.53 -15.92 -14.32
CA SER A 325 -13.55 -15.99 -12.86
C SER A 325 -14.81 -16.75 -12.40
N PRO A 326 -14.70 -17.78 -11.55
CA PRO A 326 -15.84 -18.54 -11.05
C PRO A 326 -16.75 -17.72 -10.12
N ARG A 327 -16.22 -16.63 -9.53
CA ARG A 327 -16.96 -15.67 -8.71
C ARG A 327 -16.30 -14.31 -8.88
N ARG A 328 -16.97 -13.39 -9.58
CA ARG A 328 -16.55 -11.99 -9.68
C ARG A 328 -17.56 -11.08 -8.98
N GLU A 329 -17.07 -10.13 -8.20
CA GLU A 329 -17.89 -9.11 -7.56
C GLU A 329 -17.29 -7.73 -7.78
N LYS A 330 -18.14 -6.71 -7.80
CA LYS A 330 -17.73 -5.31 -7.89
C LYS A 330 -18.47 -4.49 -6.86
N VAL A 331 -17.73 -3.74 -6.05
CA VAL A 331 -18.26 -2.85 -5.02
C VAL A 331 -17.75 -1.43 -5.29
N ILE A 332 -18.67 -0.52 -5.59
CA ILE A 332 -18.38 0.90 -5.70
C ILE A 332 -18.80 1.57 -4.40
N PHE A 333 -17.85 2.16 -3.68
CA PHE A 333 -18.09 2.82 -2.41
C PHE A 333 -18.75 4.18 -2.65
N THR A 334 -19.93 4.38 -2.06
CA THR A 334 -20.71 5.62 -2.22
C THR A 334 -20.68 6.44 -0.93
N ALA A 335 -21.32 7.61 -0.95
CA ALA A 335 -21.45 8.43 0.25
C ALA A 335 -22.16 7.71 1.41
N ARG A 336 -22.92 6.64 1.15
CA ARG A 336 -23.61 5.85 2.18
C ARG A 336 -22.62 5.09 3.06
N GLU A 337 -21.64 4.44 2.46
CA GLU A 337 -20.64 3.64 3.16
C GLU A 337 -19.41 4.48 3.58
N GLY A 338 -19.12 5.55 2.84
CA GLY A 338 -17.85 6.27 2.90
C GLY A 338 -16.75 5.56 2.11
N GLY A 339 -15.59 6.19 1.98
CA GLY A 339 -14.49 5.63 1.18
C GLY A 339 -14.63 5.97 -0.31
N VAL A 340 -15.27 7.10 -0.61
CA VAL A 340 -15.61 7.48 -1.99
C VAL A 340 -14.40 8.00 -2.77
N GLU A 341 -13.37 8.47 -2.08
CA GLU A 341 -12.16 9.01 -2.71
C GLU A 341 -11.23 7.87 -3.15
N HIS A 342 -10.13 8.23 -3.82
CA HIS A 342 -9.12 7.28 -4.24
C HIS A 342 -8.72 6.36 -3.10
N VAL A 343 -8.89 5.04 -3.32
CA VAL A 343 -8.59 3.97 -2.35
C VAL A 343 -9.22 4.15 -0.96
N GLY A 344 -10.35 4.85 -0.88
CA GLY A 344 -11.00 5.17 0.38
C GLY A 344 -10.15 6.05 1.31
N ALA A 345 -9.31 6.94 0.76
CA ALA A 345 -8.43 7.81 1.55
C ALA A 345 -9.19 8.72 2.55
N ASP A 346 -10.47 8.98 2.30
CA ASP A 346 -11.41 9.67 3.18
C ASP A 346 -11.91 8.77 4.34
N ASN A 347 -12.16 7.48 4.08
CA ASN A 347 -12.57 6.49 5.07
C ASN A 347 -12.23 5.08 4.57
N MET A 348 -11.24 4.44 5.18
CA MET A 348 -10.71 3.16 4.72
C MET A 348 -11.48 1.97 5.30
N ALA A 349 -12.22 2.18 6.39
CA ALA A 349 -12.77 1.09 7.20
C ALA A 349 -13.70 0.17 6.41
N TYR A 350 -14.63 0.74 5.63
CA TYR A 350 -15.59 -0.06 4.88
C TYR A 350 -14.91 -0.91 3.80
N GLY A 351 -14.05 -0.31 2.98
CA GLY A 351 -13.33 -1.03 1.93
C GLY A 351 -12.40 -2.11 2.49
N ARG A 352 -11.70 -1.83 3.59
CA ARG A 352 -10.89 -2.81 4.32
C ARG A 352 -11.71 -4.02 4.73
N ASP A 353 -12.87 -3.80 5.36
CA ASP A 353 -13.67 -4.89 5.91
C ASP A 353 -14.27 -5.75 4.78
N VAL A 354 -14.75 -5.13 3.69
CA VAL A 354 -15.22 -5.84 2.49
C VAL A 354 -14.13 -6.73 1.89
N ILE A 355 -12.90 -6.21 1.75
CA ILE A 355 -11.78 -6.99 1.20
C ILE A 355 -11.39 -8.13 2.16
N ALA A 356 -11.38 -7.87 3.46
CA ALA A 356 -11.04 -8.90 4.46
C ALA A 356 -12.09 -10.03 4.50
N ASP A 357 -13.39 -9.70 4.43
CA ASP A 357 -14.48 -10.67 4.35
C ASP A 357 -14.39 -11.50 3.06
N TRP A 358 -14.11 -10.86 1.93
CA TRP A 358 -13.92 -11.55 0.66
C TRP A 358 -12.84 -12.63 0.73
N PHE A 359 -11.67 -12.32 1.29
CA PHE A 359 -10.60 -13.31 1.44
C PHE A 359 -10.95 -14.39 2.45
N ALA A 360 -11.68 -14.07 3.52
CA ALA A 360 -12.19 -15.10 4.44
C ALA A 360 -13.10 -16.09 3.74
N GLU A 361 -14.05 -15.62 2.94
CA GLU A 361 -14.98 -16.47 2.20
C GLU A 361 -14.31 -17.31 1.12
N THR A 362 -13.29 -16.76 0.44
CA THR A 362 -12.68 -17.40 -0.74
C THR A 362 -11.44 -18.23 -0.43
N LEU A 363 -10.78 -18.00 0.70
CA LEU A 363 -9.59 -18.74 1.12
C LEU A 363 -9.83 -19.67 2.33
N GLY A 364 -11.06 -19.72 2.85
CA GLY A 364 -11.41 -20.59 3.98
C GLY A 364 -11.02 -20.03 5.35
N GLY A 365 -11.05 -18.70 5.50
CA GLY A 365 -11.01 -18.02 6.79
C GLY A 365 -12.36 -18.07 7.53
N HIS A 366 -12.55 -17.19 8.50
CA HIS A 366 -13.79 -17.09 9.28
C HIS A 366 -14.29 -15.64 9.39
N THR A 367 -15.60 -15.45 9.44
CA THR A 367 -16.25 -14.13 9.62
C THR A 367 -16.98 -13.98 10.96
N ALA A 368 -17.10 -15.06 11.74
CA ALA A 368 -17.63 -15.10 13.11
C ALA A 368 -17.11 -16.33 13.87
#